data_AF-A0A2D6FHK4-F1
#
_entry.id   AF-A0A2D6FHK4-F1
#
_cell.length_a   1.000
_cell.length_b   1.000
_cell.length_c   1.000
_cell.angle_alpha   90.00
_cell.angle_beta   90.00
_cell.angle_gamma   90.00
#
_symmetry.space_group_name_H-M   'P 1'
#
loop_
_entity.id
_entity.type
_entity.pdbx_description
1 polymer ?
#
loop_
_entity_poly.entity_id
_entity_poly.type
_entity_poly.pdbx_seq_one_letter_code
_entity_poly.pdbx_strand_id
1 'polypeptide(L)'
;CAVISTPMHVQDVPARNSPQMGWEGANVIFDAWVHPLMMGLEEHLIGMFRHDFEFVDGHQSHLGHPGGKDQAAEEPSPTAEVSAEERGPVWTADGEAELKKIPFFVRGKVRRNTETYARQEGRLEISSETLYDAKAHYKA
;
A
#
# COMPACT_ATOMS: atom_id res chain seq x y z
N CYS A 1 -7.75 4.93 -6.95
CA CYS A 1 -8.18 4.02 -8.04
C CYS A 1 -8.66 4.88 -9.22
N ALA A 2 -8.50 4.43 -10.47
CA ALA A 2 -8.93 5.15 -11.67
C ALA A 2 -9.65 4.19 -12.63
N VAL A 3 -10.69 4.67 -13.31
CA VAL A 3 -11.44 3.90 -14.32
C VAL A 3 -10.74 4.05 -15.68
N ILE A 4 -10.40 2.92 -16.32
CA ILE A 4 -9.69 2.90 -17.62
C ILE A 4 -10.46 2.17 -18.73
N SER A 5 -11.56 1.49 -18.39
CA SER A 5 -12.35 0.69 -19.32
C SER A 5 -13.79 0.55 -18.84
N THR A 6 -14.67 0.06 -19.74
CA THR A 6 -15.99 -0.43 -19.35
C THR A 6 -15.88 -1.73 -18.53
N PRO A 7 -16.90 -2.08 -17.72
CA PRO A 7 -18.13 -1.31 -17.42
C PRO A 7 -17.84 -0.06 -16.57
N MET A 8 -18.62 1.00 -16.81
CA MET A 8 -18.43 2.32 -16.21
C MET A 8 -19.77 2.92 -15.73
N HIS A 9 -19.74 4.01 -14.96
CA HIS A 9 -20.96 4.66 -14.45
C HIS A 9 -21.03 6.15 -14.85
N VAL A 10 -22.06 6.87 -14.39
CA VAL A 10 -22.34 8.27 -14.80
C VAL A 10 -21.15 9.24 -14.63
N GLN A 11 -20.21 8.96 -13.72
CA GLN A 11 -19.01 9.78 -13.51
C GLN A 11 -18.01 9.71 -14.67
N ASP A 12 -18.04 8.63 -15.45
CA ASP A 12 -17.13 8.36 -16.57
C ASP A 12 -17.67 8.89 -17.92
N VAL A 13 -18.84 9.54 -17.92
CA VAL A 13 -19.45 10.21 -19.09
C VAL A 13 -19.60 11.72 -18.82
N PRO A 14 -18.48 12.46 -18.67
CA PRO A 14 -18.54 13.84 -18.23
C PRO A 14 -18.98 14.79 -19.35
N ALA A 15 -19.49 15.96 -18.97
CA ALA A 15 -19.83 17.02 -19.92
C ALA A 15 -18.60 17.72 -20.53
N ARG A 16 -17.42 17.61 -19.91
CA ARG A 16 -16.16 18.18 -20.41
C ARG A 16 -15.57 17.33 -21.54
N ASN A 17 -14.75 17.94 -22.39
CA ASN A 17 -13.96 17.20 -23.36
C ASN A 17 -12.95 16.30 -22.63
N SER A 18 -13.11 14.97 -22.70
CA SER A 18 -12.26 14.00 -21.99
C SER A 18 -11.92 12.77 -22.85
N PRO A 19 -11.21 12.96 -23.98
CA PRO A 19 -10.79 11.85 -24.83
C PRO A 19 -9.78 10.95 -24.10
N GLN A 20 -9.69 9.69 -24.53
CA GLN A 20 -8.61 8.77 -24.12
C GLN A 20 -7.53 8.60 -25.20
N MET A 21 -7.76 9.12 -26.41
CA MET A 21 -6.88 8.98 -27.56
C MET A 21 -6.24 10.32 -27.97
N GLY A 22 -5.08 10.23 -28.61
CA GLY A 22 -4.35 11.39 -29.13
C GLY A 22 -3.66 12.21 -28.04
N TRP A 23 -3.15 13.38 -28.42
CA TRP A 23 -2.36 14.24 -27.52
C TRP A 23 -3.15 14.73 -26.32
N GLU A 24 -4.38 15.19 -26.54
CA GLU A 24 -5.24 15.63 -25.44
C GLU A 24 -5.66 14.46 -24.53
N GLY A 25 -5.82 13.26 -25.10
CA GLY A 25 -6.08 12.07 -24.31
C GLY A 25 -4.93 11.74 -23.36
N ALA A 26 -3.68 11.96 -23.76
CA ALA A 26 -2.52 11.78 -22.89
C ALA A 26 -2.57 12.74 -21.68
N ASN A 27 -3.01 13.99 -21.87
CA ASN A 27 -3.19 14.97 -20.78
C ASN A 27 -4.28 14.49 -19.80
N VAL A 28 -5.44 14.10 -20.33
CA VAL A 28 -6.56 13.58 -19.52
C VAL A 28 -6.17 12.34 -18.73
N ILE A 29 -5.44 11.41 -19.37
CA ILE A 29 -4.93 10.19 -18.76
C ILE A 29 -3.96 10.53 -17.62
N PHE A 30 -3.00 11.42 -17.87
CA PHE A 30 -2.02 11.82 -16.86
C PHE A 30 -2.71 12.34 -15.59
N ASP A 31 -3.61 13.30 -15.74
CA ASP A 31 -4.34 13.87 -14.61
C ASP A 31 -5.19 12.81 -13.89
N ALA A 32 -5.94 12.00 -14.63
CA ALA A 32 -6.85 11.01 -14.05
C ALA A 32 -6.11 9.85 -13.33
N TRP A 33 -4.96 9.41 -13.85
CA TRP A 33 -4.22 8.28 -13.31
C TRP A 33 -3.32 8.67 -12.14
N VAL A 34 -2.81 9.91 -12.14
CA VAL A 34 -1.90 10.40 -11.11
C VAL A 34 -2.66 11.01 -9.93
N HIS A 35 -3.82 11.63 -10.15
CA HIS A 35 -4.59 12.27 -9.09
C HIS A 35 -4.93 11.38 -7.87
N PRO A 36 -5.26 10.08 -8.03
CA PRO A 36 -5.52 9.21 -6.88
C PRO A 36 -4.27 8.79 -6.10
N LEU A 37 -3.06 9.07 -6.60
CA LEU A 37 -1.82 8.78 -5.90
C LEU A 37 -1.57 9.85 -4.83
N MET A 38 -0.77 9.51 -3.82
CA MET A 38 -0.34 10.46 -2.81
C MET A 38 0.59 11.50 -3.44
N MET A 39 0.46 12.77 -3.05
CA MET A 39 1.28 13.83 -3.63
C MET A 39 2.70 13.80 -3.03
N GLY A 40 3.71 14.16 -3.82
CA GLY A 40 5.12 13.93 -3.45
C GLY A 40 5.60 14.59 -2.15
N LEU A 41 5.07 15.77 -1.79
CA LEU A 41 5.40 16.42 -0.51
C LEU A 41 4.79 15.66 0.68
N GLU A 42 3.55 15.24 0.52
CA GLU A 42 2.82 14.48 1.54
C GLU A 42 3.47 13.11 1.78
N GLU A 43 3.90 12.43 0.71
CA GLU A 43 4.64 11.18 0.82
C GLU A 43 5.93 11.33 1.63
N HIS A 44 6.67 12.42 1.39
CA HIS A 44 7.89 12.71 2.12
C HIS A 44 7.63 13.04 3.59
N LEU A 45 6.60 13.86 3.87
CA LEU A 45 6.23 14.28 5.22
C LEU A 45 5.71 13.12 6.05
N ILE A 46 4.88 12.23 5.51
CA ILE A 46 4.44 11.01 6.21
C ILE A 46 5.63 10.08 6.51
N GLY A 47 6.62 10.03 5.60
CA GLY A 47 7.87 9.32 5.85
C GLY A 47 8.68 9.88 7.02
N MET A 48 8.73 11.22 7.15
CA MET A 48 9.52 11.94 8.15
C MET A 48 8.80 12.09 9.50
N PHE A 49 7.48 12.26 9.50
CA PHE A 49 6.65 12.60 10.67
C PHE A 49 5.49 11.61 10.88
N ARG A 50 5.82 10.33 11.01
CA ARG A 50 4.86 9.23 11.22
C ARG A 50 3.92 9.34 12.43
N HIS A 51 4.15 10.31 13.31
CA HIS A 51 3.39 10.54 14.54
C HIS A 51 2.62 11.85 14.51
N ASP A 52 2.47 12.48 13.35
CA ASP A 52 1.56 13.60 13.20
C ASP A 52 0.10 13.14 13.39
N PHE A 53 -0.69 13.92 14.11
CA PHE A 53 -2.10 13.63 14.36
C PHE A 53 -2.96 13.93 13.12
N GLU A 54 -2.49 14.81 12.23
CA GLU A 54 -3.20 15.22 11.02
C GLU A 54 -2.77 14.37 9.80
N PHE A 55 -1.47 14.08 9.66
CA PHE A 55 -0.90 13.32 8.54
C PHE A 55 -0.51 11.89 8.95
N VAL A 56 -1.53 11.04 9.14
CA VAL A 56 -1.35 9.62 9.52
C VAL A 56 -1.01 8.74 8.32
N ASP A 57 -0.44 7.55 8.57
CA ASP A 57 -0.09 6.57 7.52
C ASP A 57 -1.33 6.20 6.68
N GLY A 58 -1.27 6.43 5.36
CA GLY A 58 -2.39 6.21 4.44
C GLY A 58 -3.28 7.44 4.19
N HIS A 59 -3.03 8.57 4.85
CA HIS A 59 -3.78 9.81 4.64
C HIS A 59 -3.44 10.46 3.28
N GLN A 60 -4.46 10.97 2.61
CA GLN A 60 -4.35 11.68 1.32
C GLN A 60 -5.07 13.04 1.44
N SER A 61 -4.40 14.00 2.04
CA SER A 61 -4.88 15.35 2.37
C SER A 61 -5.37 16.13 1.15
N HIS A 62 -4.79 15.92 -0.04
CA HIS A 62 -5.24 16.59 -1.28
C HIS A 62 -6.63 16.13 -1.74
N LEU A 63 -7.12 15.00 -1.25
CA LEU A 63 -8.49 14.53 -1.48
C LEU A 63 -9.50 15.12 -0.48
N GLY A 64 -9.05 15.94 0.48
CA GLY A 64 -9.92 16.72 1.37
C GLY A 64 -10.60 15.92 2.49
N HIS A 65 -10.21 14.66 2.69
CA HIS A 65 -10.69 13.87 3.82
C HIS A 65 -9.89 14.20 5.09
N PRO A 66 -10.53 14.45 6.25
CA PRO A 66 -9.82 14.71 7.49
C PRO A 66 -9.03 13.46 7.92
N GLY A 67 -7.73 13.63 8.16
CA GLY A 67 -6.88 12.58 8.71
C GLY A 67 -7.28 12.28 10.15
N GLY A 68 -7.32 10.99 10.51
CA GLY A 68 -7.48 10.58 11.91
C GLY A 68 -8.86 10.13 12.38
N LYS A 69 -9.84 9.81 11.50
CA LYS A 69 -11.14 9.25 11.92
C LYS A 69 -11.35 7.75 11.73
N ASP A 70 -10.38 7.03 11.16
CA ASP A 70 -10.47 5.57 10.96
C ASP A 70 -9.54 4.76 11.90
N GLN A 71 -9.33 5.23 13.14
CA GLN A 71 -8.95 4.34 14.25
C GLN A 71 -10.19 3.85 15.03
N ALA A 72 -11.32 3.68 14.34
CA ALA A 72 -12.46 2.97 14.90
C ALA A 72 -12.17 1.46 14.87
N ALA A 73 -11.59 0.98 15.97
CA ALA A 73 -11.66 -0.39 16.48
C ALA A 73 -11.92 -1.50 15.43
N GLU A 74 -10.84 -2.06 14.92
CA GLU A 74 -10.87 -3.42 14.38
C GLU A 74 -11.07 -4.37 15.58
N GLU A 75 -12.33 -4.69 15.88
CA GLU A 75 -12.67 -5.74 16.85
C GLU A 75 -12.08 -7.08 16.37
N PRO A 76 -11.43 -7.86 17.25
CA PRO A 76 -10.95 -9.17 16.87
C PRO A 76 -12.15 -10.11 16.66
N SER A 77 -12.43 -10.42 15.39
CA SER A 77 -13.34 -11.50 15.01
C SER A 77 -12.77 -12.86 15.46
N PRO A 78 -13.58 -13.77 16.02
CA PRO A 78 -13.09 -15.00 16.63
C PRO A 78 -12.40 -15.91 15.61
N THR A 79 -11.24 -16.40 16.01
CA THR A 79 -10.38 -17.35 15.33
C THR A 79 -11.16 -18.61 14.93
N ALA A 80 -11.42 -18.77 13.63
CA ALA A 80 -11.74 -20.07 13.06
C ALA A 80 -10.44 -20.86 12.91
N GLU A 81 -10.33 -21.97 13.64
CA GLU A 81 -9.25 -22.93 13.52
C GLU A 81 -9.21 -23.50 12.09
N VAL A 82 -8.12 -23.24 11.37
CA VAL A 82 -7.81 -23.89 10.10
C VAL A 82 -6.51 -24.67 10.25
N SER A 83 -6.66 -25.97 10.01
CA SER A 83 -5.74 -27.05 9.66
C SER A 83 -4.24 -26.72 9.52
N ALA A 84 -3.41 -27.52 10.18
CA ALA A 84 -1.99 -27.31 10.43
C ALA A 84 -1.00 -27.76 9.32
N GLU A 85 -1.29 -27.57 8.02
CA GLU A 85 -0.38 -28.04 6.95
C GLU A 85 0.10 -26.99 5.92
N GLU A 86 -0.19 -25.70 6.10
CA GLU A 86 0.50 -24.60 5.36
C GLU A 86 0.64 -23.33 6.20
N ARG A 87 1.24 -23.42 7.39
CA ARG A 87 1.62 -22.19 8.13
C ARG A 87 2.87 -21.62 7.47
N GLY A 88 2.68 -20.60 6.64
CA GLY A 88 3.78 -19.80 6.10
C GLY A 88 4.67 -19.22 7.21
N PRO A 89 5.84 -18.65 6.85
CA PRO A 89 6.80 -18.14 7.82
C PRO A 89 6.16 -17.15 8.79
N VAL A 90 6.45 -17.29 10.09
CA VAL A 90 5.86 -16.48 11.16
C VAL A 90 6.65 -15.18 11.32
N TRP A 91 5.96 -14.05 11.35
CA TRP A 91 6.58 -12.75 11.59
C TRP A 91 6.95 -12.59 13.08
N THR A 92 8.19 -12.21 13.36
CA THR A 92 8.62 -11.87 14.72
C THR A 92 8.30 -10.41 15.03
N ALA A 93 8.28 -10.04 16.32
CA ALA A 93 7.95 -8.68 16.74
C ALA A 93 8.91 -7.62 16.17
N ASP A 94 10.21 -7.94 16.06
CA ASP A 94 11.19 -7.06 15.44
C ASP A 94 11.02 -6.97 13.91
N GLY A 95 10.67 -8.08 13.24
CA GLY A 95 10.36 -8.10 11.81
C GLY A 95 9.14 -7.23 11.48
N GLU A 96 8.08 -7.32 12.28
CA GLU A 96 6.89 -6.47 12.12
C GLU A 96 7.19 -4.99 12.40
N ALA A 97 8.03 -4.69 13.39
CA ALA A 97 8.46 -3.32 13.68
C ALA A 97 9.22 -2.71 12.49
N GLU A 98 10.12 -3.46 11.85
CA GLU A 98 10.81 -2.98 10.65
C GLU A 98 9.91 -2.89 9.42
N LEU A 99 8.95 -3.79 9.27
CA LEU A 99 7.95 -3.68 8.21
C LEU A 99 7.09 -2.42 8.35
N LYS A 100 6.74 -2.03 9.59
CA LYS A 100 6.01 -0.77 9.86
C LYS A 100 6.82 0.47 9.49
N LYS A 101 8.16 0.39 9.49
CA LYS A 101 9.01 1.48 8.99
C LYS A 101 8.98 1.64 7.46
N ILE A 102 8.27 0.80 6.73
CA ILE A 102 8.13 0.90 5.28
C ILE A 102 6.84 1.66 4.96
N PRO A 103 6.86 2.63 4.01
CA PRO A 103 5.65 3.36 3.61
C PRO A 103 4.52 2.42 3.16
N PHE A 104 3.27 2.70 3.54
CA PHE A 104 2.14 1.79 3.36
C PHE A 104 1.96 1.31 1.90
N PHE A 105 2.13 2.20 0.92
CA PHE A 105 1.88 1.92 -0.50
C PHE A 105 2.85 0.86 -1.09
N VAL A 106 4.03 0.66 -0.48
CA VAL A 106 4.96 -0.43 -0.85
C VAL A 106 5.03 -1.55 0.19
N ARG A 107 4.54 -1.34 1.42
CA ARG A 107 4.60 -2.30 2.53
C ARG A 107 4.04 -3.67 2.15
N GLY A 108 2.89 -3.71 1.48
CA GLY A 108 2.28 -4.97 1.04
C GLY A 108 3.13 -5.75 0.02
N LYS A 109 3.86 -5.07 -0.87
CA LYS A 109 4.81 -5.72 -1.79
C LYS A 109 6.02 -6.25 -1.03
N VAL A 110 6.58 -5.46 -0.12
CA VAL A 110 7.72 -5.90 0.69
C VAL A 110 7.36 -7.13 1.52
N ARG A 111 6.20 -7.13 2.18
CA ARG A 111 5.72 -8.28 2.96
C ARG A 111 5.70 -9.57 2.13
N ARG A 112 5.05 -9.55 0.96
CA ARG A 112 4.95 -10.72 0.05
C ARG A 112 6.32 -11.17 -0.45
N ASN A 113 7.20 -10.23 -0.78
CA ASN A 113 8.56 -10.54 -1.22
C ASN A 113 9.35 -11.22 -0.11
N THR A 114 9.29 -10.69 1.12
CA THR A 114 9.99 -11.28 2.28
C THR A 114 9.43 -12.65 2.64
N GLU A 115 8.11 -12.85 2.60
CA GLU A 115 7.48 -14.17 2.81
C GLU A 115 7.86 -15.19 1.73
N THR A 116 7.97 -14.73 0.48
CA THR A 116 8.43 -15.58 -0.64
C THR A 116 9.89 -15.97 -0.46
N TYR A 117 10.75 -15.01 -0.12
CA TYR A 117 12.17 -15.24 0.15
C TYR A 117 12.36 -16.19 1.34
N ALA A 118 11.69 -15.97 2.46
CA ALA A 118 11.76 -16.85 3.63
C ALA A 118 11.34 -18.29 3.28
N ARG A 119 10.30 -18.47 2.45
CA ARG A 119 9.90 -19.79 1.96
C ARG A 119 10.97 -20.44 1.08
N GLN A 120 11.63 -19.67 0.21
CA GLN A 120 12.69 -20.17 -0.68
C GLN A 120 13.94 -20.59 0.10
N GLU A 121 14.31 -19.84 1.13
CA GLU A 121 15.46 -20.11 2.00
C GLU A 121 15.13 -21.11 3.13
N GLY A 122 13.89 -21.60 3.22
CA GLY A 122 13.46 -22.54 4.26
C GLY A 122 13.40 -21.94 5.67
N ARG A 123 13.28 -20.61 5.80
CA ARG A 123 13.17 -19.92 7.08
C ARG A 123 11.73 -20.01 7.61
N LEU A 124 11.60 -20.47 8.85
CA LEU A 124 10.30 -20.58 9.55
C LEU A 124 9.86 -19.24 10.17
N GLU A 125 10.80 -18.33 10.42
CA GLU A 125 10.56 -17.04 11.07
C GLU A 125 11.08 -15.89 10.21
N ILE A 126 10.36 -14.77 10.21
CA ILE A 126 10.72 -13.53 9.51
C ILE A 126 11.11 -12.49 10.55
N SER A 127 12.42 -12.41 10.78
CA SER A 127 13.08 -11.36 11.58
C SER A 127 13.41 -10.11 10.77
N SER A 128 13.84 -9.06 11.46
CA SER A 128 14.40 -7.84 10.84
C SER A 128 15.57 -8.16 9.88
N GLU A 129 16.44 -9.10 10.24
CA GLU A 129 17.54 -9.59 9.39
C GLU A 129 17.02 -10.25 8.11
N THR A 130 16.02 -11.13 8.24
CA THR A 130 15.39 -11.80 7.08
C THR A 130 14.75 -10.79 6.11
N LEU A 131 14.20 -9.69 6.64
CA LEU A 131 13.68 -8.59 5.84
C LEU A 131 14.80 -7.86 5.06
N TYR A 132 15.95 -7.61 5.70
CA TYR A 132 17.12 -7.02 5.03
C TYR A 132 17.72 -7.94 3.96
N ASP A 133 17.81 -9.24 4.25
CA ASP A 133 18.27 -10.25 3.29
C ASP A 133 17.36 -10.30 2.06
N ALA A 134 16.04 -10.33 2.27
CA ALA A 134 15.06 -10.27 1.19
C ALA A 134 15.21 -8.98 0.37
N LYS A 135 15.43 -7.84 1.03
CA LYS A 135 15.66 -6.56 0.33
C LYS A 135 16.91 -6.59 -0.55
N ALA A 136 17.99 -7.25 -0.09
CA ALA A 136 19.20 -7.43 -0.89
C ALA A 136 18.97 -8.37 -2.08
N HIS A 137 18.21 -9.45 -1.88
CA HIS A 137 17.86 -10.40 -2.93
C HIS A 137 17.03 -9.78 -4.07
N TYR A 138 16.06 -8.92 -3.77
CA TYR A 138 15.19 -8.26 -4.77
C TYR A 138 15.73 -6.93 -5.30
N LYS A 139 16.98 -6.55 -4.97
CA LYS A 139 17.63 -5.31 -5.44
C LYS A 139 18.32 -5.43 -6.81
N ALA A 140 18.16 -6.57 -7.48
CA ALA A 140 18.69 -6.86 -8.82
C ALA A 140 17.86 -6.22 -9.94
#